data_AF-A0A378K791-F1
#
_entry.id   AF-A0A378K791-F1
#
_cell.length_a   1.000
_cell.length_b   1.000
_cell.length_c   1.000
_cell.angle_alpha   90.00
_cell.angle_beta   90.00
_cell.angle_gamma   90.00
#
_symmetry.space_group_name_H-M   'P 1'
#
loop_
_entity.id
_entity.type
_entity.pdbx_description
1 polymer ?
#
loop_
_entity_poly.entity_id
_entity_poly.type
_entity_poly.pdbx_seq_one_letter_code
_entity_poly.pdbx_strand_id
1 'polypeptide(L)'
;MENKTKALNFLNRIERCLVPQSNPQIMKQLLSALGLDKLTTGNEEYKLFIQTIKKKSIDLNPLISKVKSDILNNDPLWTLLAYIEENELIDDAEIENASSTIQLQVNLLCLLEAITITMANSNDFAHDIYNHMMKQRGKGATGNPFYNFLFGIPSRATLFERLKLISIDPGLTSIIFHRLMGANPETQADLDDFVSQNRLSGWNADIELANFDVASTSTLPAMGVNILEAVWEDATGHNKNTGGILNAQAGLGLIGVMEEQEYTTSFKLTETTLPQGTTLHSDLGYSLMPELKVDNSPKKVSQFHIDKQWMNLYNSWNLLFVIGNIDSVFVPLKLLMPSVFSAEPSNYKETRVLTLFLVANLFLNQQTLNNPLFSNNFSFRNGAAIMKKWGEINKNHASELLQQCCPEKCKELDDLYNHVLGKNPHLNFGLKLFSYFQDSHQFRLTKKAQPSTSSDYSFFSGNTPSENNSEKMGVALHSSLYTK
;
A
#
# COMPACT_ATOMS: atom_id res chain seq x y z
N MET A 1 -24.88 8.90 16.50
CA MET A 1 -26.04 8.39 15.71
C MET A 1 -26.50 9.40 14.66
N GLU A 2 -26.79 10.66 15.01
CA GLU A 2 -27.26 11.68 14.04
C GLU A 2 -26.31 11.90 12.84
N ASN A 3 -25.02 12.10 13.09
CA ASN A 3 -24.04 12.32 12.02
C ASN A 3 -23.89 11.10 11.08
N LYS A 4 -24.02 9.86 11.59
CA LYS A 4 -23.97 8.63 10.75
C LYS A 4 -25.19 8.55 9.84
N THR A 5 -26.35 9.02 10.30
CA THR A 5 -27.56 9.15 9.47
C THR A 5 -27.37 10.18 8.36
N LYS A 6 -26.77 11.35 8.65
CA LYS A 6 -26.45 12.38 7.63
C LYS A 6 -25.51 11.83 6.55
N ALA A 7 -24.44 11.12 6.95
CA ALA A 7 -23.55 10.44 6.02
C ALA A 7 -24.26 9.41 5.14
N LEU A 8 -25.16 8.62 5.72
CA LEU A 8 -25.97 7.64 4.99
C LEU A 8 -26.91 8.32 3.99
N ASN A 9 -27.51 9.47 4.33
CA ASN A 9 -28.34 10.24 3.41
C ASN A 9 -27.56 10.69 2.19
N PHE A 10 -26.35 11.22 2.38
CA PHE A 10 -25.47 11.59 1.28
C PHE A 10 -25.13 10.41 0.38
N LEU A 11 -24.74 9.27 0.96
CA LEU A 11 -24.45 8.05 0.18
C LEU A 11 -25.68 7.53 -0.58
N ASN A 12 -26.88 7.63 0.01
CA ASN A 12 -28.13 7.27 -0.67
C ASN A 12 -28.41 8.18 -1.87
N ARG A 13 -28.07 9.47 -1.80
CA ARG A 13 -28.20 10.40 -2.94
C ARG A 13 -27.29 9.99 -4.09
N ILE A 14 -26.04 9.63 -3.80
CA ILE A 14 -25.10 9.11 -4.81
C ILE A 14 -25.63 7.81 -5.43
N GLU A 15 -26.06 6.86 -4.60
CA GLU A 15 -26.50 5.54 -5.05
C GLU A 15 -27.68 5.59 -6.03
N ARG A 16 -28.56 6.60 -5.91
CA ARG A 16 -29.69 6.81 -6.85
C ARG A 16 -29.25 7.09 -8.29
N CYS A 17 -28.04 7.61 -8.47
CA CYS A 17 -27.47 7.91 -9.79
C CYS A 17 -26.64 6.75 -10.36
N LEU A 18 -26.56 5.60 -9.65
CA LEU A 18 -25.76 4.46 -10.07
C LEU A 18 -26.61 3.39 -10.73
N VAL A 19 -26.03 2.77 -11.75
CA VAL A 19 -26.50 1.50 -12.32
C VAL A 19 -25.74 0.37 -11.59
N PRO A 20 -26.41 -0.46 -10.78
CA PRO A 20 -25.76 -1.48 -9.96
C PRO A 20 -25.39 -2.73 -10.76
N GLN A 21 -25.01 -2.57 -12.03
CA GLN A 21 -24.54 -3.63 -12.89
C GLN A 21 -23.22 -3.21 -13.55
N SER A 22 -22.35 -4.19 -13.79
CA SER A 22 -21.19 -3.96 -14.62
C SER A 22 -21.61 -3.71 -16.08
N ASN A 23 -20.79 -2.95 -16.81
CA ASN A 23 -20.99 -2.65 -18.21
C ASN A 23 -19.90 -3.34 -19.04
N PRO A 24 -20.24 -4.35 -19.85
CA PRO A 24 -19.25 -5.11 -20.65
C PRO A 24 -18.45 -4.26 -21.64
N GLN A 25 -19.02 -3.18 -22.17
CA GLN A 25 -18.31 -2.28 -23.07
C GLN A 25 -17.25 -1.47 -22.30
N ILE A 26 -17.61 -0.93 -21.14
CA ILE A 26 -16.66 -0.24 -20.25
C ILE A 26 -15.57 -1.22 -19.79
N MET A 27 -15.91 -2.45 -19.43
CA MET A 27 -14.93 -3.47 -19.02
C MET A 27 -13.90 -3.78 -20.12
N LYS A 28 -14.33 -3.88 -21.39
CA LYS A 28 -13.40 -4.04 -22.52
C LYS A 28 -12.47 -2.84 -22.67
N GLN A 29 -13.01 -1.63 -22.54
CA GLN A 29 -12.23 -0.39 -22.62
C GLN A 29 -11.21 -0.30 -21.48
N LEU A 30 -11.61 -0.59 -20.24
CA LEU A 30 -10.73 -0.60 -19.07
C LEU A 30 -9.59 -1.62 -19.24
N LEU A 31 -9.90 -2.86 -19.62
CA LEU A 31 -8.88 -3.90 -19.81
C LEU A 31 -7.85 -3.51 -20.87
N SER A 32 -8.31 -2.92 -21.98
CA SER A 32 -7.43 -2.48 -23.07
C SER A 32 -6.60 -1.25 -22.66
N ALA A 33 -7.24 -0.25 -22.05
CA ALA A 33 -6.60 0.98 -21.58
C ALA A 33 -5.54 0.72 -20.51
N LEU A 34 -5.73 -0.32 -19.70
CA LEU A 34 -4.80 -0.72 -18.63
C LEU A 34 -3.79 -1.80 -19.08
N GLY A 35 -3.85 -2.25 -20.34
CA GLY A 35 -2.98 -3.30 -20.88
C GLY A 35 -3.20 -4.68 -20.26
N LEU A 36 -4.27 -4.87 -19.48
CA LEU A 36 -4.59 -6.11 -18.77
C LEU A 36 -5.15 -7.19 -19.70
N ASP A 37 -5.58 -6.83 -20.90
CA ASP A 37 -5.92 -7.78 -21.96
C ASP A 37 -4.71 -8.60 -22.45
N LYS A 38 -3.49 -8.13 -22.17
CA LYS A 38 -2.21 -8.81 -22.47
C LYS A 38 -1.62 -9.55 -21.27
N LEU A 39 -2.31 -9.58 -20.13
CA LEU A 39 -1.88 -10.36 -18.97
C LEU A 39 -1.85 -11.84 -19.34
N THR A 40 -0.69 -12.47 -19.15
CA THR A 40 -0.54 -13.93 -19.26
C THR A 40 -0.57 -14.50 -17.86
N THR A 41 -1.46 -15.45 -17.60
CA THR A 41 -1.60 -16.06 -16.28
C THR A 41 -2.00 -17.54 -16.40
N GLY A 42 -1.63 -18.35 -15.41
CA GLY A 42 -2.12 -19.72 -15.23
C GLY A 42 -3.49 -19.80 -14.54
N ASN A 43 -3.99 -18.71 -13.95
CA ASN A 43 -5.20 -18.71 -13.14
C ASN A 43 -6.48 -18.80 -14.00
N GLU A 44 -7.04 -20.01 -14.14
CA GLU A 44 -8.21 -20.28 -14.97
C GLU A 44 -9.49 -19.61 -14.47
N GLU A 45 -9.67 -19.50 -13.16
CA GLU A 45 -10.86 -18.86 -12.57
C GLU A 45 -10.88 -17.35 -12.84
N TYR A 46 -9.72 -16.68 -12.74
CA TYR A 46 -9.59 -15.29 -13.16
C TYR A 46 -9.85 -15.12 -14.66
N LYS A 47 -9.30 -16.01 -15.52
CA LYS A 47 -9.58 -15.96 -16.97
C LYS A 47 -11.08 -16.08 -17.25
N LEU A 48 -11.77 -17.01 -16.59
CA LEU A 48 -13.21 -17.21 -16.73
C LEU A 48 -13.99 -15.97 -16.30
N PHE A 49 -13.62 -15.37 -15.16
CA PHE A 49 -14.21 -14.12 -14.69
C PHE A 49 -14.04 -12.99 -15.72
N ILE A 50 -12.83 -12.76 -16.23
CA ILE A 50 -12.56 -11.73 -17.25
C ILE A 50 -13.35 -11.98 -18.54
N GLN A 51 -13.46 -13.23 -18.99
CA GLN A 51 -14.29 -13.55 -20.15
C GLN A 51 -15.77 -13.26 -19.90
N THR A 52 -16.24 -13.48 -18.67
CA THR A 52 -17.62 -13.26 -18.25
C THR A 52 -17.98 -11.79 -18.28
N ILE A 53 -17.21 -10.94 -17.60
CA ILE A 53 -17.49 -9.49 -17.50
C ILE A 53 -17.35 -8.76 -18.85
N LYS A 54 -16.58 -9.32 -19.80
CA LYS A 54 -16.50 -8.80 -21.18
C LYS A 54 -17.73 -9.15 -22.02
N LYS A 55 -18.50 -10.16 -21.66
CA LYS A 55 -19.63 -10.67 -22.46
C LYS A 55 -20.98 -10.27 -21.88
N LYS A 56 -21.14 -10.29 -20.56
CA LYS A 56 -22.40 -9.99 -19.88
C LYS A 56 -22.17 -9.11 -18.66
N SER A 57 -23.19 -8.32 -18.33
CA SER A 57 -23.25 -7.59 -17.07
C SER A 57 -23.34 -8.57 -15.90
N ILE A 58 -22.70 -8.21 -14.79
CA ILE A 58 -22.82 -8.90 -13.49
C ILE A 58 -23.44 -7.94 -12.47
N ASP A 59 -24.06 -8.49 -11.43
CA ASP A 59 -24.65 -7.69 -10.34
C ASP A 59 -23.54 -7.10 -9.46
N LEU A 60 -23.57 -5.78 -9.26
CA LEU A 60 -22.62 -5.06 -8.42
C LEU A 60 -23.26 -4.57 -7.11
N ASN A 61 -24.54 -4.85 -6.85
CA ASN A 61 -25.18 -4.48 -5.58
C ASN A 61 -24.41 -4.97 -4.35
N PRO A 62 -23.88 -6.22 -4.29
CA PRO A 62 -23.14 -6.68 -3.13
C PRO A 62 -21.87 -5.85 -2.88
N LEU A 63 -21.12 -5.53 -3.96
CA LEU A 63 -19.92 -4.71 -3.91
C LEU A 63 -20.23 -3.28 -3.47
N ILE A 64 -21.22 -2.63 -4.09
CA ILE A 64 -21.63 -1.24 -3.79
C ILE A 64 -22.11 -1.14 -2.33
N SER A 65 -22.96 -2.08 -1.91
CA SER A 65 -23.47 -2.13 -0.53
C SER A 65 -22.36 -2.33 0.49
N LYS A 66 -21.37 -3.17 0.16
CA LYS A 66 -20.21 -3.39 1.03
C LYS A 66 -19.38 -2.12 1.19
N VAL A 67 -19.01 -1.46 0.08
CA VAL A 67 -18.26 -0.19 0.09
C VAL A 67 -18.99 0.86 0.93
N LYS A 68 -20.30 1.01 0.71
CA LYS A 68 -21.15 1.94 1.46
C LYS A 68 -21.14 1.64 2.97
N SER A 69 -21.33 0.37 3.34
CA SER A 69 -21.28 -0.08 4.73
C SER A 69 -19.93 0.20 5.37
N ASP A 70 -18.84 -0.10 4.65
CA ASP A 70 -17.49 0.10 5.15
C ASP A 70 -17.16 1.58 5.36
N ILE A 71 -17.63 2.47 4.46
CA ILE A 71 -17.45 3.92 4.61
C ILE A 71 -18.14 4.39 5.89
N LEU A 72 -19.35 3.88 6.14
CA LEU A 72 -20.12 4.17 7.35
C LEU A 72 -19.51 3.58 8.63
N ASN A 73 -18.54 2.66 8.52
CA ASN A 73 -17.79 2.09 9.63
C ASN A 73 -16.37 2.68 9.79
N ASN A 74 -16.06 3.73 9.00
CA ASN A 74 -14.82 4.47 9.11
C ASN A 74 -15.10 5.90 9.63
N ASP A 75 -14.76 6.14 10.90
CA ASP A 75 -15.13 7.36 11.64
C ASP A 75 -14.74 8.69 10.98
N PRO A 76 -13.50 8.87 10.55
CA PRO A 76 -13.11 10.06 9.79
C PRO A 76 -13.96 10.29 8.53
N LEU A 77 -14.27 9.22 7.78
CA LEU A 77 -14.98 9.36 6.50
C LEU A 77 -16.45 9.66 6.69
N TRP A 78 -17.18 8.94 7.56
CA TRP A 78 -18.59 9.25 7.76
C TRP A 78 -18.76 10.61 8.48
N THR A 79 -17.79 11.06 9.27
CA THR A 79 -17.77 12.44 9.79
C THR A 79 -17.67 13.48 8.67
N LEU A 80 -16.81 13.24 7.67
CA LEU A 80 -16.70 14.11 6.49
C LEU A 80 -18.01 14.14 5.69
N LEU A 81 -18.59 12.98 5.40
CA LEU A 81 -19.83 12.90 4.62
C LEU A 81 -21.01 13.55 5.35
N ALA A 82 -21.06 13.42 6.67
CA ALA A 82 -22.04 14.12 7.50
C ALA A 82 -21.91 15.64 7.38
N TYR A 83 -20.68 16.15 7.40
CA TYR A 83 -20.40 17.58 7.22
C TYR A 83 -20.80 18.08 5.82
N ILE A 84 -20.52 17.31 4.77
CA ILE A 84 -20.92 17.63 3.39
C ILE A 84 -22.44 17.75 3.29
N GLU A 85 -23.17 16.78 3.84
CA GLU A 85 -24.63 16.76 3.84
C GLU A 85 -25.22 17.92 4.65
N GLU A 86 -24.73 18.12 5.88
CA GLU A 86 -25.22 19.16 6.80
C GLU A 86 -25.06 20.57 6.26
N ASN A 87 -23.98 20.80 5.50
CA ASN A 87 -23.66 22.12 4.96
C ASN A 87 -24.01 22.24 3.47
N GLU A 88 -24.75 21.25 2.92
CA GLU A 88 -25.20 21.22 1.53
C GLU A 88 -24.07 21.52 0.52
N LEU A 89 -22.87 21.00 0.78
CA LEU A 89 -21.67 21.36 0.01
C LEU A 89 -21.66 20.76 -1.40
N ILE A 90 -22.47 19.74 -1.63
CA ILE A 90 -22.67 19.07 -2.93
C ILE A 90 -24.17 18.89 -3.14
N ASP A 91 -24.71 19.53 -4.18
CA ASP A 91 -26.11 19.39 -4.56
C ASP A 91 -26.36 18.22 -5.52
N ASP A 92 -27.63 17.88 -5.75
CA ASP A 92 -28.02 16.75 -6.62
C ASP A 92 -27.62 16.97 -8.09
N ALA A 93 -27.52 18.22 -8.55
CA ALA A 93 -27.09 18.52 -9.91
C ALA A 93 -25.58 18.26 -10.08
N GLU A 94 -24.76 18.57 -9.07
CA GLU A 94 -23.35 18.20 -9.03
C GLU A 94 -23.17 16.67 -9.02
N ILE A 95 -24.00 15.93 -8.26
CA ILE A 95 -23.97 14.45 -8.25
C ILE A 95 -24.33 13.89 -9.64
N GLU A 96 -25.39 14.39 -10.26
CA GLU A 96 -25.84 13.94 -11.58
C GLU A 96 -24.78 14.22 -12.66
N ASN A 97 -24.13 15.39 -12.62
CA ASN A 97 -23.04 15.73 -13.53
C ASN A 97 -21.81 14.81 -13.35
N ALA A 98 -21.55 14.35 -12.12
CA ALA A 98 -20.47 13.42 -11.82
C ALA A 98 -20.82 11.94 -12.09
N SER A 99 -22.11 11.60 -12.30
CA SER A 99 -22.62 10.22 -12.38
C SER A 99 -21.85 9.33 -13.35
N SER A 100 -21.50 9.83 -14.54
CA SER A 100 -20.73 9.07 -15.55
C SER A 100 -19.33 8.69 -15.06
N THR A 101 -18.65 9.58 -14.33
CA THR A 101 -17.34 9.33 -13.74
C THR A 101 -17.48 8.32 -12.59
N ILE A 102 -18.51 8.46 -11.77
CA ILE A 102 -18.76 7.52 -10.66
C ILE A 102 -19.10 6.12 -11.22
N GLN A 103 -19.88 6.03 -12.30
CA GLN A 103 -20.21 4.75 -12.94
C GLN A 103 -18.96 4.07 -13.54
N LEU A 104 -18.04 4.85 -14.13
CA LEU A 104 -16.74 4.35 -14.56
C LEU A 104 -15.94 3.80 -13.36
N GLN A 105 -15.90 4.56 -12.26
CA GLN A 105 -15.22 4.17 -11.03
C GLN A 105 -15.80 2.90 -10.42
N VAL A 106 -17.12 2.68 -10.45
CA VAL A 106 -17.77 1.45 -9.99
C VAL A 106 -17.33 0.24 -10.83
N ASN A 107 -17.27 0.38 -12.16
CA ASN A 107 -16.78 -0.68 -13.04
C ASN A 107 -15.29 -0.97 -12.81
N LEU A 108 -14.49 0.08 -12.65
CA LEU A 108 -13.06 -0.06 -12.36
C LEU A 108 -12.82 -0.68 -10.98
N LEU A 109 -13.62 -0.33 -9.97
CA LEU A 109 -13.56 -0.91 -8.64
C LEU A 109 -13.83 -2.42 -8.68
N CYS A 110 -14.84 -2.86 -9.44
CA CYS A 110 -15.10 -4.28 -9.66
C CYS A 110 -13.88 -5.00 -10.27
N LEU A 111 -13.27 -4.42 -11.30
CA LEU A 111 -12.09 -5.01 -11.94
C LEU A 111 -10.88 -5.07 -10.99
N LEU A 112 -10.60 -3.97 -10.28
CA LEU A 112 -9.46 -3.90 -9.36
C LEU A 112 -9.66 -4.79 -8.13
N GLU A 113 -10.87 -4.88 -7.59
CA GLU A 113 -11.19 -5.78 -6.47
C GLU A 113 -10.99 -7.23 -6.91
N ALA A 114 -11.43 -7.60 -8.11
CA ALA A 114 -11.24 -8.95 -8.63
C ALA A 114 -9.75 -9.31 -8.78
N ILE A 115 -8.94 -8.40 -9.31
CA ILE A 115 -7.48 -8.62 -9.42
C ILE A 115 -6.86 -8.71 -8.02
N THR A 116 -7.24 -7.82 -7.11
CA THR A 116 -6.69 -7.76 -5.75
C THR A 116 -7.03 -9.00 -4.94
N ILE A 117 -8.28 -9.47 -4.97
CA ILE A 117 -8.69 -10.67 -4.24
C ILE A 117 -8.02 -11.92 -4.83
N THR A 118 -7.85 -12.00 -6.16
CA THR A 118 -7.08 -13.09 -6.79
C THR A 118 -5.61 -13.01 -6.39
N MET A 119 -4.99 -11.83 -6.45
CA MET A 119 -3.61 -11.61 -5.99
C MET A 119 -3.46 -11.95 -4.51
N ALA A 120 -4.47 -11.69 -3.67
CA ALA A 120 -4.41 -11.95 -2.24
C ALA A 120 -4.60 -13.43 -1.88
N ASN A 121 -5.12 -14.25 -2.81
CA ASN A 121 -5.52 -15.61 -2.51
C ASN A 121 -4.82 -16.72 -3.32
N SER A 122 -4.40 -16.46 -4.56
CA SER A 122 -3.62 -17.43 -5.32
C SER A 122 -2.13 -17.35 -4.98
N ASN A 123 -1.45 -18.49 -5.11
CA ASN A 123 -0.02 -18.63 -4.81
C ASN A 123 0.89 -18.01 -5.90
N ASP A 124 0.39 -17.90 -7.12
CA ASP A 124 1.16 -17.53 -8.32
C ASP A 124 0.67 -16.24 -9.01
N PHE A 125 -0.58 -15.83 -8.83
CA PHE A 125 -1.16 -14.73 -9.60
C PHE A 125 -0.51 -13.36 -9.32
N ALA A 126 -0.05 -13.12 -8.08
CA ALA A 126 0.74 -11.92 -7.77
C ALA A 126 2.07 -11.90 -8.55
N HIS A 127 2.68 -13.06 -8.80
CA HIS A 127 3.87 -13.21 -9.63
C HIS A 127 3.56 -12.95 -11.11
N ASP A 128 2.42 -13.43 -11.62
CA ASP A 128 1.96 -13.13 -12.98
C ASP A 128 1.79 -11.62 -13.20
N ILE A 129 1.16 -10.92 -12.25
CA ILE A 129 1.01 -9.45 -12.27
C ILE A 129 2.38 -8.77 -12.22
N TYR A 130 3.26 -9.20 -11.31
CA TYR A 130 4.63 -8.67 -11.24
C TYR A 130 5.37 -8.81 -12.57
N ASN A 131 5.37 -10.01 -13.16
CA ASN A 131 6.01 -10.28 -14.43
C ASN A 131 5.41 -9.46 -15.57
N HIS A 132 4.09 -9.27 -15.57
CA HIS A 132 3.41 -8.40 -16.52
C HIS A 132 3.88 -6.95 -16.39
N MET A 133 3.96 -6.40 -15.18
CA MET A 133 4.41 -5.02 -14.95
C MET A 133 5.90 -4.83 -15.25
N MET A 134 6.76 -5.79 -14.89
CA MET A 134 8.20 -5.73 -15.19
C MET A 134 8.46 -5.68 -16.70
N LYS A 135 7.70 -6.42 -17.51
CA LYS A 135 7.79 -6.36 -18.99
C LYS A 135 7.52 -4.94 -19.52
N GLN A 136 6.67 -4.16 -18.85
CA GLN A 136 6.37 -2.78 -19.23
C GLN A 136 7.49 -1.80 -18.87
N ARG A 137 8.31 -2.11 -17.84
CA ARG A 137 9.48 -1.29 -17.44
C ARG A 137 10.68 -1.41 -18.39
N GLY A 138 10.62 -2.32 -19.37
CA GLY A 138 11.60 -2.44 -20.45
C GLY A 138 12.66 -3.55 -20.25
N LYS A 139 13.64 -3.60 -21.15
CA LYS A 139 14.73 -4.60 -21.16
C LYS A 139 15.90 -4.09 -20.31
N GLY A 140 15.86 -4.31 -19.00
CA GLY A 140 16.89 -3.82 -18.08
C GLY A 140 16.97 -4.61 -16.77
N ALA A 141 17.73 -4.09 -15.80
CA ALA A 141 17.82 -4.65 -14.46
C ALA A 141 16.59 -4.25 -13.62
N THR A 142 15.39 -4.66 -14.05
CA THR A 142 14.12 -4.24 -13.44
C THR A 142 13.90 -4.77 -12.02
N GLY A 143 14.73 -5.71 -11.56
CA GLY A 143 14.77 -6.15 -10.17
C GLY A 143 15.70 -5.31 -9.28
N ASN A 144 16.41 -4.32 -9.82
CA ASN A 144 17.27 -3.41 -9.06
C ASN A 144 16.56 -2.07 -8.79
N PRO A 145 16.48 -1.62 -7.52
CA PRO A 145 15.75 -0.41 -7.18
C PRO A 145 16.38 0.88 -7.74
N PHE A 146 17.70 0.99 -7.77
CA PHE A 146 18.40 2.16 -8.35
C PHE A 146 18.21 2.23 -9.86
N TYR A 147 18.28 1.08 -10.55
CA TYR A 147 17.97 1.00 -11.96
C TYR A 147 16.53 1.43 -12.22
N ASN A 148 15.57 0.96 -11.42
CA ASN A 148 14.17 1.37 -11.57
C ASN A 148 14.00 2.88 -11.36
N PHE A 149 14.58 3.43 -10.29
CA PHE A 149 14.52 4.86 -9.99
C PHE A 149 15.00 5.73 -11.16
N LEU A 150 16.12 5.36 -11.79
CA LEU A 150 16.77 6.12 -12.84
C LEU A 150 16.21 5.84 -14.24
N PHE A 151 15.88 4.58 -14.54
CA PHE A 151 15.63 4.10 -15.91
C PHE A 151 14.35 3.28 -16.09
N GLY A 152 13.90 2.56 -15.06
CA GLY A 152 12.71 1.69 -15.15
C GLY A 152 11.38 2.42 -14.99
N ILE A 153 11.40 3.67 -14.49
CA ILE A 153 10.21 4.50 -14.27
C ILE A 153 10.14 5.60 -15.34
N PRO A 154 8.95 5.85 -15.95
CA PRO A 154 8.79 6.86 -17.00
C PRO A 154 9.41 8.21 -16.65
N SER A 155 10.10 8.87 -17.59
CA SER A 155 10.83 10.13 -17.37
C SER A 155 9.96 11.24 -16.77
N ARG A 156 8.68 11.29 -17.13
CA ARG A 156 7.68 12.23 -16.65
C ARG A 156 7.24 12.05 -15.19
N ALA A 157 7.61 10.93 -14.55
CA ALA A 157 7.21 10.67 -13.17
C ALA A 157 7.89 11.67 -12.21
N THR A 158 7.12 12.18 -11.25
CA THR A 158 7.61 13.08 -10.20
C THR A 158 8.60 12.37 -9.28
N LEU A 159 9.33 13.12 -8.46
CA LEU A 159 10.22 12.53 -7.46
C LEU A 159 9.44 11.63 -6.48
N PHE A 160 8.28 12.08 -6.02
CA PHE A 160 7.41 11.30 -5.14
C PHE A 160 6.97 9.99 -5.81
N GLU A 161 6.50 10.04 -7.06
CA GLU A 161 6.06 8.85 -7.80
C GLU A 161 7.20 7.84 -7.98
N ARG A 162 8.42 8.32 -8.25
CA ARG A 162 9.62 7.49 -8.36
C ARG A 162 9.95 6.80 -7.04
N LEU A 163 10.03 7.55 -5.95
CA LEU A 163 10.29 7.03 -4.61
C LEU A 163 9.23 5.99 -4.22
N LYS A 164 7.96 6.31 -4.47
CA LYS A 164 6.84 5.44 -4.13
C LYS A 164 6.97 4.10 -4.85
N LEU A 165 7.20 4.08 -6.17
CA LEU A 165 7.35 2.82 -6.91
C LEU A 165 8.50 1.94 -6.39
N ILE A 166 9.68 2.49 -6.14
CA ILE A 166 10.82 1.69 -5.67
C ILE A 166 10.67 1.21 -4.22
N SER A 167 9.86 1.91 -3.41
CA SER A 167 9.59 1.53 -2.01
C SER A 167 8.60 0.37 -1.87
N ILE A 168 7.81 0.07 -2.91
CA ILE A 168 6.77 -0.96 -2.87
C ILE A 168 7.32 -2.32 -3.32
N ASP A 169 8.24 -2.32 -4.29
CA ASP A 169 8.82 -3.54 -4.89
C ASP A 169 9.29 -4.57 -3.83
N PRO A 170 9.96 -4.21 -2.72
CA PRO A 170 10.44 -5.19 -1.72
C PRO A 170 9.31 -5.90 -0.97
N GLY A 171 8.27 -5.14 -0.62
CA GLY A 171 7.09 -5.70 0.01
C GLY A 171 6.41 -6.70 -0.91
N LEU A 172 6.31 -6.39 -2.20
CA LEU A 172 5.71 -7.31 -3.17
C LEU A 172 6.57 -8.55 -3.41
N THR A 173 7.89 -8.41 -3.60
CA THR A 173 8.76 -9.56 -3.87
C THR A 173 8.78 -10.52 -2.68
N SER A 174 8.79 -10.01 -1.44
CA SER A 174 8.60 -10.83 -0.24
C SER A 174 7.26 -11.57 -0.27
N ILE A 175 6.14 -10.89 -0.54
CA ILE A 175 4.82 -11.54 -0.63
C ILE A 175 4.81 -12.66 -1.69
N ILE A 176 5.37 -12.41 -2.87
CA ILE A 176 5.43 -13.40 -3.95
C ILE A 176 6.25 -14.61 -3.52
N PHE A 177 7.44 -14.41 -2.94
CA PHE A 177 8.30 -15.50 -2.49
C PHE A 177 7.56 -16.43 -1.53
N HIS A 178 6.97 -15.88 -0.47
CA HIS A 178 6.25 -16.65 0.54
C HIS A 178 5.06 -17.43 -0.01
N ARG A 179 4.38 -16.88 -1.02
CA ARG A 179 3.22 -17.49 -1.68
C ARG A 179 3.59 -18.62 -2.61
N LEU A 180 4.65 -18.46 -3.39
CA LEU A 180 5.16 -19.51 -4.26
C LEU A 180 5.58 -20.75 -3.47
N MET A 181 6.04 -20.57 -2.23
CA MET A 181 6.39 -21.67 -1.33
C MET A 181 5.16 -22.38 -0.73
N GLY A 182 3.98 -21.75 -0.76
CA GLY A 182 2.76 -22.30 -0.15
C GLY A 182 2.98 -22.70 1.32
N ALA A 183 2.52 -23.89 1.69
CA ALA A 183 2.73 -24.45 3.03
C ALA A 183 4.13 -25.07 3.26
N ASN A 184 4.97 -25.15 2.22
CA ASN A 184 6.28 -25.81 2.36
C ASN A 184 7.24 -24.96 3.21
N PRO A 185 8.15 -25.58 3.98
CA PRO A 185 9.25 -24.87 4.63
C PRO A 185 10.08 -24.10 3.62
N GLU A 186 10.58 -22.93 4.03
CA GLU A 186 11.41 -22.07 3.18
C GLU A 186 12.88 -22.29 3.53
N THR A 187 13.72 -22.44 2.50
CA THR A 187 15.17 -22.55 2.67
C THR A 187 15.90 -21.38 2.02
N GLN A 188 17.16 -21.17 2.41
CA GLN A 188 18.00 -20.17 1.76
C GLN A 188 18.20 -20.47 0.26
N ALA A 189 18.25 -21.75 -0.13
CA ALA A 189 18.37 -22.14 -1.53
C ALA A 189 17.13 -21.72 -2.35
N ASP A 190 15.92 -21.86 -1.79
CA ASP A 190 14.69 -21.41 -2.45
C ASP A 190 14.70 -19.89 -2.66
N LEU A 191 15.19 -19.14 -1.65
CA LEU A 191 15.33 -17.70 -1.73
C LEU A 191 16.37 -17.28 -2.78
N ASP A 192 17.54 -17.92 -2.79
CA ASP A 192 18.60 -17.64 -3.75
C ASP A 192 18.14 -17.90 -5.19
N ASP A 193 17.42 -19.01 -5.41
CA ASP A 193 16.81 -19.35 -6.69
C ASP A 193 15.76 -18.31 -7.10
N PHE A 194 14.89 -17.89 -6.17
CA PHE A 194 13.89 -16.84 -6.44
C PHE A 194 14.54 -15.50 -6.80
N VAL A 195 15.56 -15.07 -6.05
CA VAL A 195 16.32 -13.84 -6.29
C VAL A 195 16.99 -13.89 -7.67
N SER A 196 17.62 -15.01 -8.01
CA SER A 196 18.28 -15.22 -9.30
C SER A 196 17.29 -15.18 -10.47
N GLN A 197 16.19 -15.93 -10.37
CA GLN A 197 15.16 -16.01 -11.41
C GLN A 197 14.51 -14.64 -11.69
N ASN A 198 14.29 -13.85 -10.64
CA ASN A 198 13.67 -12.52 -10.75
C ASN A 198 14.68 -11.37 -10.89
N ARG A 199 15.99 -11.69 -10.92
CA ARG A 199 17.10 -10.72 -11.04
C ARG A 199 17.03 -9.61 -9.97
N LEU A 200 16.67 -9.99 -8.74
CA LEU A 200 16.52 -9.06 -7.63
C LEU A 200 17.90 -8.64 -7.11
N SER A 201 18.01 -7.41 -6.62
CA SER A 201 19.25 -6.91 -5.99
C SER A 201 18.97 -5.75 -5.05
N GLY A 202 19.96 -5.44 -4.20
CA GLY A 202 19.78 -4.48 -3.11
C GLY A 202 18.64 -4.90 -2.20
N TRP A 203 17.84 -3.94 -1.74
CA TRP A 203 16.73 -4.23 -0.83
C TRP A 203 15.58 -5.02 -1.46
N ASN A 204 15.54 -5.19 -2.80
CA ASN A 204 14.53 -6.05 -3.43
C ASN A 204 14.83 -7.55 -3.22
N ALA A 205 16.08 -7.88 -2.91
CA ALA A 205 16.54 -9.24 -2.59
C ALA A 205 16.60 -9.52 -1.08
N ASP A 206 16.34 -8.50 -0.25
CA ASP A 206 16.35 -8.59 1.21
C ASP A 206 14.99 -9.12 1.69
N ILE A 207 14.81 -10.44 1.58
CA ILE A 207 13.58 -11.14 1.96
C ILE A 207 13.90 -12.04 3.14
N GLU A 208 13.25 -11.79 4.28
CA GLU A 208 13.34 -12.63 5.46
C GLU A 208 12.54 -13.93 5.26
N LEU A 209 13.13 -15.09 5.58
CA LEU A 209 12.42 -16.37 5.57
C LEU A 209 11.32 -16.38 6.65
N ALA A 210 10.20 -17.04 6.35
CA ALA A 210 9.06 -17.10 7.25
C ALA A 210 9.40 -17.85 8.56
N ASN A 211 9.33 -17.12 9.67
CA ASN A 211 9.41 -17.68 11.02
C ASN A 211 8.06 -17.50 11.73
N PHE A 212 7.39 -18.61 12.04
CA PHE A 212 6.06 -18.62 12.65
C PHE A 212 6.08 -18.38 14.17
N ASP A 213 7.24 -18.55 14.81
CA ASP A 213 7.38 -18.49 16.27
C ASP A 213 7.83 -17.10 16.77
N VAL A 214 8.15 -16.19 15.85
CA VAL A 214 8.73 -14.87 16.18
C VAL A 214 7.85 -13.75 15.67
N ALA A 215 7.54 -12.81 16.57
CA ALA A 215 6.98 -11.51 16.21
C ALA A 215 8.11 -10.47 16.15
N SER A 216 8.09 -9.59 15.15
CA SER A 216 9.13 -8.59 14.92
C SER A 216 8.55 -7.19 14.71
N THR A 217 9.28 -6.15 15.12
CA THR A 217 8.94 -4.75 14.82
C THR A 217 9.65 -4.20 13.57
N SER A 218 10.30 -5.07 12.78
CA SER A 218 11.07 -4.69 11.58
C SER A 218 10.25 -3.99 10.48
N THR A 219 8.92 -4.18 10.46
CA THR A 219 8.02 -3.46 9.54
C THR A 219 7.87 -1.97 9.90
N LEU A 220 8.02 -1.58 11.18
CA LEU A 220 7.71 -0.22 11.62
C LEU A 220 8.50 0.86 10.88
N PRO A 221 9.83 0.76 10.73
CA PRO A 221 10.62 1.76 10.04
C PRO A 221 10.19 1.96 8.59
N ALA A 222 10.02 0.87 7.84
CA ALA A 222 9.64 0.91 6.43
C ALA A 222 8.24 1.52 6.24
N MET A 223 7.29 1.16 7.10
CA MET A 223 5.95 1.76 7.08
C MET A 223 6.00 3.25 7.46
N GLY A 224 6.86 3.62 8.42
CA GLY A 224 7.06 5.00 8.83
C GLY A 224 7.62 5.87 7.72
N VAL A 225 8.61 5.38 6.97
CA VAL A 225 9.14 6.06 5.78
C VAL A 225 8.08 6.18 4.69
N ASN A 226 7.31 5.13 4.41
CA ASN A 226 6.25 5.17 3.40
C ASN A 226 5.18 6.23 3.69
N ILE A 227 4.87 6.46 4.98
CA ILE A 227 3.98 7.54 5.43
C ILE A 227 4.70 8.89 5.32
N LEU A 228 5.95 8.99 5.77
CA LEU A 228 6.74 10.22 5.73
C LEU A 228 6.87 10.81 4.32
N GLU A 229 7.04 9.96 3.30
CA GLU A 229 7.07 10.38 1.89
C GLU A 229 5.80 11.17 1.51
N ALA A 230 4.63 10.68 1.91
CA ALA A 230 3.36 11.33 1.61
C ALA A 230 3.11 12.55 2.51
N VAL A 231 3.56 12.51 3.78
CA VAL A 231 3.57 13.68 4.67
C VAL A 231 4.39 14.82 4.09
N TRP A 232 5.56 14.52 3.52
CA TRP A 232 6.42 15.51 2.86
C TRP A 232 5.74 16.13 1.64
N GLU A 233 5.12 15.31 0.79
CA GLU A 233 4.38 15.78 -0.38
C GLU A 233 3.16 16.63 0.02
N ASP A 234 2.36 16.21 1.01
CA ASP A 234 1.25 17.01 1.55
C ASP A 234 1.71 18.37 2.10
N ALA A 235 2.90 18.41 2.72
CA ALA A 235 3.45 19.61 3.34
C ALA A 235 4.08 20.60 2.35
N THR A 236 4.46 20.15 1.16
CA THR A 236 5.27 20.93 0.21
C THR A 236 4.69 21.04 -1.20
N GLY A 237 3.81 20.12 -1.56
CA GLY A 237 3.14 20.04 -2.85
C GLY A 237 1.95 21.00 -2.99
N HIS A 238 1.19 20.81 -4.06
CA HIS A 238 0.12 21.75 -4.46
C HIS A 238 -1.04 21.85 -3.45
N ASN A 239 -1.32 20.79 -2.67
CA ASN A 239 -2.43 20.79 -1.70
C ASN A 239 -2.08 21.31 -0.32
N LYS A 240 -0.86 21.81 -0.13
CA LYS A 240 -0.40 22.37 1.14
C LYS A 240 -1.43 23.30 1.79
N ASN A 241 -2.06 24.16 0.99
CA ASN A 241 -3.00 25.20 1.46
C ASN A 241 -4.47 24.75 1.47
N THR A 242 -4.79 23.56 0.94
CA THR A 242 -6.17 23.03 0.81
C THR A 242 -6.42 21.84 1.73
N GLY A 243 -5.68 21.76 2.85
CA GLY A 243 -5.80 20.68 3.84
C GLY A 243 -4.53 19.83 3.99
N GLY A 244 -3.57 19.96 3.06
CA GLY A 244 -2.32 19.18 3.06
C GLY A 244 -1.52 19.29 4.35
N ILE A 245 -1.32 20.49 4.91
CA ILE A 245 -0.58 20.63 6.18
C ILE A 245 -1.27 19.89 7.34
N LEU A 246 -2.59 19.99 7.44
CA LEU A 246 -3.36 19.30 8.49
C LEU A 246 -3.30 17.78 8.30
N ASN A 247 -3.35 17.33 7.05
CA ASN A 247 -3.20 15.91 6.71
C ASN A 247 -1.76 15.40 6.98
N ALA A 248 -0.74 16.19 6.70
CA ALA A 248 0.65 15.88 7.03
C ALA A 248 0.83 15.70 8.55
N GLN A 249 0.21 16.57 9.35
CA GLN A 249 0.19 16.43 10.82
C GLN A 249 -0.47 15.12 11.25
N ALA A 250 -1.62 14.77 10.66
CA ALA A 250 -2.28 13.48 10.92
C ALA A 250 -1.39 12.28 10.56
N GLY A 251 -0.65 12.35 9.45
CA GLY A 251 0.30 11.31 9.04
C GLY A 251 1.46 11.12 10.03
N LEU A 252 1.99 12.20 10.59
CA LEU A 252 2.97 12.11 11.68
C LEU A 252 2.36 11.53 12.96
N GLY A 253 1.08 11.81 13.22
CA GLY A 253 0.34 11.18 14.31
C GLY A 253 0.21 9.66 14.13
N LEU A 254 -0.13 9.20 12.92
CA LEU A 254 -0.14 7.76 12.59
C LEU A 254 1.22 7.10 12.84
N ILE A 255 2.33 7.75 12.45
CA ILE A 255 3.68 7.26 12.74
C ILE A 255 3.91 7.20 14.26
N GLY A 256 3.56 8.27 14.99
CA GLY A 256 3.73 8.33 16.45
C GLY A 256 2.97 7.22 17.19
N VAL A 257 1.70 6.96 16.81
CA VAL A 257 0.90 5.87 17.39
C VAL A 257 1.58 4.52 17.15
N MET A 258 2.00 4.27 15.90
CA MET A 258 2.64 3.01 15.51
C MET A 258 3.98 2.79 16.24
N GLU A 259 4.76 3.85 16.43
CA GLU A 259 6.02 3.79 17.20
C GLU A 259 5.79 3.65 18.71
N GLU A 260 4.68 4.17 19.26
CA GLU A 260 4.35 3.96 20.66
C GLU A 260 3.87 2.55 20.93
N GLN A 261 2.91 2.07 20.14
CA GLN A 261 2.31 0.74 20.31
C GLN A 261 3.26 -0.40 19.92
N GLU A 262 4.40 -0.09 19.29
CA GLU A 262 5.40 -1.06 18.85
C GLU A 262 4.77 -2.19 18.02
N TYR A 263 3.90 -1.82 17.05
CA TYR A 263 3.18 -2.81 16.25
C TYR A 263 4.11 -3.87 15.64
N THR A 264 3.67 -5.12 15.73
CA THR A 264 4.49 -6.28 15.37
C THR A 264 4.02 -6.92 14.08
N THR A 265 4.92 -7.66 13.45
CA THR A 265 4.67 -8.49 12.28
C THR A 265 4.97 -9.95 12.63
N SER A 266 4.12 -10.87 12.19
CA SER A 266 4.37 -12.31 12.30
C SER A 266 3.84 -13.05 11.08
N PHE A 267 4.33 -14.26 10.83
CA PHE A 267 3.81 -15.08 9.73
C PHE A 267 2.66 -15.96 10.20
N LYS A 268 1.69 -16.17 9.31
CA LYS A 268 0.59 -17.12 9.51
C LYS A 268 0.29 -17.89 8.24
N LEU A 269 0.02 -19.19 8.38
CA LEU A 269 -0.53 -19.98 7.29
C LEU A 269 -2.05 -19.75 7.24
N THR A 270 -2.55 -19.32 6.09
CA THR A 270 -3.97 -19.04 5.87
C THR A 270 -4.45 -19.68 4.58
N GLU A 271 -5.70 -20.11 4.55
CA GLU A 271 -6.34 -20.58 3.31
C GLU A 271 -6.95 -19.43 2.52
N THR A 272 -7.43 -18.39 3.20
CA THR A 272 -8.06 -17.24 2.55
C THR A 272 -7.71 -15.93 3.24
N THR A 273 -7.63 -14.86 2.45
CA THR A 273 -7.53 -13.47 2.87
C THR A 273 -8.67 -12.72 2.19
N LEU A 274 -9.77 -12.56 2.93
CA LEU A 274 -11.00 -11.91 2.47
C LEU A 274 -11.25 -10.63 3.28
N PRO A 275 -11.99 -9.65 2.73
CA PRO A 275 -12.47 -8.53 3.52
C PRO A 275 -13.37 -8.97 4.68
N GLN A 276 -13.33 -8.20 5.75
CA GLN A 276 -14.07 -8.46 6.98
C GLN A 276 -15.58 -8.55 6.69
N GLY A 277 -16.22 -9.62 7.20
CA GLY A 277 -17.65 -9.87 7.01
C GLY A 277 -18.04 -10.39 5.62
N THR A 278 -17.08 -10.79 4.80
CA THR A 278 -17.32 -11.50 3.53
C THR A 278 -16.97 -12.98 3.66
N THR A 279 -17.50 -13.81 2.76
CA THR A 279 -17.30 -15.26 2.79
C THR A 279 -17.11 -15.81 1.38
N LEU A 280 -16.71 -17.09 1.31
CA LEU A 280 -16.83 -17.87 0.09
C LEU A 280 -18.09 -18.72 0.14
N HIS A 281 -18.75 -18.85 -1.00
CA HIS A 281 -19.80 -19.85 -1.24
C HIS A 281 -19.19 -21.26 -1.30
N SER A 282 -20.05 -22.29 -1.28
CA SER A 282 -19.62 -23.69 -1.31
C SER A 282 -18.81 -24.07 -2.55
N ASP A 283 -19.01 -23.34 -3.66
CA ASP A 283 -18.28 -23.49 -4.91
C ASP A 283 -17.06 -22.55 -5.01
N LEU A 284 -16.63 -21.96 -3.91
CA LEU A 284 -15.57 -20.96 -3.80
C LEU A 284 -15.89 -19.61 -4.46
N GLY A 285 -17.15 -19.36 -4.84
CA GLY A 285 -17.59 -18.07 -5.33
C GLY A 285 -17.45 -16.99 -4.26
N TYR A 286 -16.89 -15.84 -4.62
CA TYR A 286 -16.69 -14.73 -3.69
C TYR A 286 -18.00 -13.99 -3.41
N SER A 287 -18.38 -13.81 -2.14
CA SER A 287 -19.71 -13.26 -1.79
C SER A 287 -20.02 -11.86 -2.35
N LEU A 288 -19.01 -11.05 -2.69
CA LEU A 288 -19.23 -9.74 -3.32
C LEU A 288 -19.32 -9.79 -4.84
N MET A 289 -18.76 -10.83 -5.45
CA MET A 289 -18.74 -11.06 -6.90
C MET A 289 -18.78 -12.58 -7.15
N PRO A 290 -19.95 -13.23 -7.06
CA PRO A 290 -20.05 -14.70 -7.08
C PRO A 290 -19.50 -15.35 -8.35
N GLU A 291 -19.42 -14.61 -9.46
CA GLU A 291 -18.80 -15.07 -10.71
C GLU A 291 -17.27 -15.24 -10.62
N LEU A 292 -16.63 -14.70 -9.57
CA LEU A 292 -15.21 -14.86 -9.31
C LEU A 292 -15.00 -15.94 -8.26
N LYS A 293 -14.34 -17.03 -8.66
CA LYS A 293 -13.90 -18.05 -7.70
C LYS A 293 -12.53 -17.72 -7.13
N VAL A 294 -12.37 -18.00 -5.85
CA VAL A 294 -11.17 -17.67 -5.08
C VAL A 294 -10.44 -18.94 -4.68
N ASP A 295 -9.14 -18.96 -4.94
CA ASP A 295 -8.24 -20.02 -4.50
C ASP A 295 -8.17 -20.06 -2.97
N ASN A 296 -8.42 -21.23 -2.37
CA ASN A 296 -8.36 -21.45 -0.94
C ASN A 296 -7.14 -22.29 -0.52
N SER A 297 -6.15 -22.43 -1.39
CA SER A 297 -4.91 -23.13 -1.09
C SER A 297 -4.16 -22.46 0.07
N PRO A 298 -3.54 -23.24 0.97
CA PRO A 298 -2.71 -22.71 2.04
C PRO A 298 -1.55 -21.86 1.52
N LYS A 299 -1.39 -20.68 2.13
CA LYS A 299 -0.36 -19.68 1.80
C LYS A 299 0.14 -19.01 3.06
N LYS A 300 1.40 -18.62 3.07
CA LYS A 300 1.95 -17.81 4.15
C LYS A 300 1.60 -16.35 3.92
N VAL A 301 1.14 -15.69 4.97
CA VAL A 301 0.75 -14.28 4.99
C VAL A 301 1.57 -13.58 6.07
N SER A 302 2.13 -12.42 5.72
CA SER A 302 2.84 -11.53 6.66
C SER A 302 1.81 -10.65 7.36
N GLN A 303 1.42 -11.05 8.57
CA GLN A 303 0.42 -10.34 9.35
C GLN A 303 1.06 -9.17 10.09
N PHE A 304 0.56 -7.95 9.87
CA PHE A 304 0.96 -6.74 10.57
C PHE A 304 -0.11 -6.35 11.58
N HIS A 305 0.15 -6.62 12.86
CA HIS A 305 -0.83 -6.48 13.94
C HIS A 305 -1.01 -5.02 14.33
N ILE A 306 -2.02 -4.39 13.73
CA ILE A 306 -2.40 -2.99 13.94
C ILE A 306 -3.81 -2.87 14.49
N ASP A 307 -4.10 -1.74 15.13
CA ASP A 307 -5.45 -1.45 15.60
C ASP A 307 -6.37 -1.01 14.45
N LYS A 308 -7.65 -1.39 14.54
CA LYS A 308 -8.68 -1.00 13.57
C LYS A 308 -8.80 0.52 13.44
N GLN A 309 -8.67 1.25 14.55
CA GLN A 309 -8.76 2.71 14.56
C GLN A 309 -7.60 3.37 13.80
N TRP A 310 -6.38 2.84 13.96
CA TRP A 310 -5.22 3.27 13.20
C TRP A 310 -5.43 3.02 11.70
N MET A 311 -5.91 1.83 11.33
CA MET A 311 -6.22 1.46 9.94
C MET A 311 -7.29 2.37 9.32
N ASN A 312 -8.35 2.68 10.08
CA ASN A 312 -9.44 3.55 9.63
C ASN A 312 -8.93 4.98 9.36
N LEU A 313 -8.16 5.55 10.29
CA LEU A 313 -7.52 6.84 10.10
C LEU A 313 -6.56 6.82 8.92
N TYR A 314 -5.75 5.77 8.80
CA TYR A 314 -4.83 5.60 7.68
C TYR A 314 -5.56 5.64 6.33
N ASN A 315 -6.67 4.90 6.19
CA ASN A 315 -7.46 4.88 4.97
C ASN A 315 -7.99 6.28 4.62
N SER A 316 -8.55 7.00 5.59
CA SER A 316 -9.04 8.37 5.42
C SER A 316 -7.93 9.35 5.05
N TRP A 317 -6.81 9.28 5.77
CA TRP A 317 -5.63 10.11 5.54
C TRP A 317 -5.02 9.90 4.16
N ASN A 318 -4.87 8.64 3.74
CA ASN A 318 -4.28 8.29 2.45
C ASN A 318 -5.24 8.64 1.30
N LEU A 319 -6.57 8.55 1.51
CA LEU A 319 -7.55 8.99 0.52
C LEU A 319 -7.46 10.49 0.24
N LEU A 320 -7.38 11.33 1.29
CA LEU A 320 -7.17 12.77 1.12
C LEU A 320 -5.85 13.06 0.40
N PHE A 321 -4.77 12.40 0.80
CA PHE A 321 -3.46 12.53 0.17
C PHE A 321 -3.50 12.22 -1.33
N VAL A 322 -4.13 11.11 -1.71
CA VAL A 322 -4.21 10.66 -3.11
C VAL A 322 -5.06 11.61 -3.95
N ILE A 323 -6.26 11.95 -3.47
CA ILE A 323 -7.20 12.84 -4.18
C ILE A 323 -6.58 14.22 -4.37
N GLY A 324 -5.87 14.71 -3.35
CA GLY A 324 -5.15 15.97 -3.47
C GLY A 324 -4.00 15.87 -4.46
N ASN A 325 -3.01 15.03 -4.19
CA ASN A 325 -1.67 15.20 -4.77
C ASN A 325 -1.41 14.35 -6.01
N ILE A 326 -2.22 13.31 -6.27
CA ILE A 326 -1.94 12.36 -7.35
C ILE A 326 -3.03 12.41 -8.42
N ASP A 327 -4.26 12.03 -8.05
CA ASP A 327 -5.35 11.83 -8.99
C ASP A 327 -6.67 11.64 -8.24
N SER A 328 -7.78 12.14 -8.80
CA SER A 328 -9.11 12.06 -8.20
C SER A 328 -10.00 10.97 -8.79
N VAL A 329 -9.59 10.30 -9.88
CA VAL A 329 -10.46 9.36 -10.61
C VAL A 329 -10.04 7.91 -10.42
N PHE A 330 -8.79 7.57 -10.73
CA PHE A 330 -8.26 6.22 -10.81
C PHE A 330 -7.59 5.77 -9.51
N VAL A 331 -6.60 6.51 -9.03
CA VAL A 331 -5.75 6.10 -7.89
C VAL A 331 -6.51 5.99 -6.56
N PRO A 332 -7.53 6.81 -6.24
CA PRO A 332 -8.28 6.70 -4.98
C PRO A 332 -8.93 5.32 -4.77
N LEU A 333 -9.29 4.62 -5.86
CA LEU A 333 -9.96 3.32 -5.79
C LEU A 333 -9.12 2.25 -5.09
N LYS A 334 -7.79 2.41 -5.08
CA LYS A 334 -6.87 1.53 -4.32
C LYS A 334 -7.17 1.48 -2.82
N LEU A 335 -7.89 2.47 -2.31
CA LEU A 335 -8.27 2.59 -0.90
C LEU A 335 -9.77 2.40 -0.66
N LEU A 336 -10.57 2.18 -1.71
CA LEU A 336 -12.01 1.92 -1.62
C LEU A 336 -12.38 0.46 -1.96
N MET A 337 -11.42 -0.31 -2.45
CA MET A 337 -11.55 -1.76 -2.63
C MET A 337 -11.82 -2.44 -1.28
N PRO A 338 -12.91 -3.22 -1.13
CA PRO A 338 -13.19 -3.93 0.10
C PRO A 338 -12.00 -4.72 0.64
N SER A 339 -11.25 -5.43 -0.23
CA SER A 339 -10.05 -6.21 0.14
C SER A 339 -8.95 -5.41 0.84
N VAL A 340 -8.93 -4.09 0.70
CA VAL A 340 -8.01 -3.18 1.41
C VAL A 340 -8.74 -2.41 2.49
N PHE A 341 -9.82 -1.73 2.12
CA PHE A 341 -10.52 -0.77 2.97
C PHE A 341 -11.14 -1.42 4.21
N SER A 342 -11.63 -2.65 4.04
CA SER A 342 -12.25 -3.46 5.10
C SER A 342 -11.45 -4.73 5.40
N ALA A 343 -10.16 -4.76 5.09
CA ALA A 343 -9.29 -5.87 5.47
C ALA A 343 -9.37 -6.12 6.98
N GLU A 344 -9.15 -7.38 7.38
CA GLU A 344 -8.77 -7.66 8.77
C GLU A 344 -7.49 -6.87 9.09
N PRO A 345 -7.40 -6.17 10.23
CA PRO A 345 -6.28 -5.27 10.51
C PRO A 345 -4.92 -5.93 10.34
N SER A 346 -4.80 -7.19 10.78
CA SER A 346 -3.58 -8.00 10.63
C SER A 346 -3.18 -8.25 9.17
N ASN A 347 -4.12 -8.32 8.24
CA ASN A 347 -3.84 -8.57 6.82
C ASN A 347 -3.73 -7.27 6.00
N TYR A 348 -4.02 -6.11 6.60
CA TYR A 348 -4.12 -4.82 5.91
C TYR A 348 -2.85 -4.44 5.15
N LYS A 349 -1.68 -4.61 5.76
CA LYS A 349 -0.37 -4.31 5.12
C LYS A 349 -0.22 -5.06 3.80
N GLU A 350 -0.42 -6.38 3.83
CA GLU A 350 -0.17 -7.24 2.68
C GLU A 350 -1.13 -6.91 1.51
N THR A 351 -2.44 -6.85 1.78
CA THR A 351 -3.43 -6.53 0.74
C THR A 351 -3.22 -5.12 0.17
N ARG A 352 -2.81 -4.17 1.02
CA ARG A 352 -2.43 -2.82 0.60
C ARG A 352 -1.19 -2.83 -0.30
N VAL A 353 -0.14 -3.59 0.02
CA VAL A 353 1.07 -3.66 -0.82
C VAL A 353 0.74 -4.22 -2.21
N LEU A 354 -0.02 -5.32 -2.28
CA LEU A 354 -0.49 -5.90 -3.55
C LEU A 354 -1.24 -4.88 -4.41
N THR A 355 -2.23 -4.22 -3.81
CA THR A 355 -3.04 -3.20 -4.44
C THR A 355 -2.23 -1.99 -4.89
N LEU A 356 -1.35 -1.50 -4.02
CA LEU A 356 -0.55 -0.32 -4.28
C LEU A 356 0.43 -0.58 -5.41
N PHE A 357 1.05 -1.76 -5.48
CA PHE A 357 1.87 -2.15 -6.61
C PHE A 357 1.06 -2.16 -7.91
N LEU A 358 -0.10 -2.83 -7.92
CA LEU A 358 -0.97 -2.91 -9.10
C LEU A 358 -1.34 -1.51 -9.61
N VAL A 359 -1.94 -0.68 -8.75
CA VAL A 359 -2.47 0.62 -9.14
C VAL A 359 -1.36 1.60 -9.50
N ALA A 360 -0.24 1.63 -8.78
CA ALA A 360 0.87 2.54 -9.08
C ALA A 360 1.53 2.23 -10.43
N ASN A 361 1.75 0.94 -10.74
CA ASN A 361 2.31 0.55 -12.04
C ASN A 361 1.32 0.84 -13.18
N LEU A 362 0.02 0.55 -13.00
CA LEU A 362 -1.01 0.88 -14.00
C LEU A 362 -1.08 2.39 -14.25
N PHE A 363 -1.13 3.20 -13.20
CA PHE A 363 -1.19 4.65 -13.27
C PHE A 363 -0.04 5.24 -14.10
N LEU A 364 1.20 4.85 -13.77
CA LEU A 364 2.40 5.42 -14.39
C LEU A 364 2.65 4.87 -15.80
N ASN A 365 2.55 3.56 -15.99
CA ASN A 365 2.90 2.91 -17.25
C ASN A 365 1.82 3.11 -18.32
N GLN A 366 0.54 3.11 -17.93
CA GLN A 366 -0.59 3.23 -18.86
C GLN A 366 -1.06 4.68 -19.05
N GLN A 367 -0.38 5.62 -18.42
CA GLN A 367 -0.63 7.05 -18.56
C GLN A 367 -2.08 7.45 -18.31
N THR A 368 -2.68 6.94 -17.23
CA THR A 368 -4.12 7.12 -16.98
C THR A 368 -4.53 8.59 -16.96
N LEU A 369 -3.70 9.50 -16.43
CA LEU A 369 -3.94 10.96 -16.47
C LEU A 369 -4.13 11.52 -17.88
N ASN A 370 -3.46 10.94 -18.88
CA ASN A 370 -3.52 11.39 -20.28
C ASN A 370 -4.55 10.61 -21.10
N ASN A 371 -5.20 9.62 -20.51
CA ASN A 371 -6.15 8.77 -21.20
C ASN A 371 -7.56 9.36 -21.06
N PRO A 372 -8.26 9.67 -22.17
CA PRO A 372 -9.61 10.25 -22.13
C PRO A 372 -10.63 9.40 -21.38
N LEU A 373 -10.39 8.10 -21.21
CA LEU A 373 -11.26 7.25 -20.41
C LEU A 373 -11.26 7.66 -18.94
N PHE A 374 -10.14 8.18 -18.40
CA PHE A 374 -10.00 8.57 -16.99
C PHE A 374 -9.96 10.08 -16.79
N SER A 375 -10.26 10.89 -17.82
CA SER A 375 -10.24 12.34 -17.70
C SER A 375 -11.29 12.81 -16.72
N ASN A 376 -10.88 13.54 -15.67
CA ASN A 376 -11.81 14.21 -14.79
C ASN A 376 -12.30 15.52 -15.43
N ASN A 377 -13.51 15.51 -15.98
CA ASN A 377 -14.11 16.71 -16.57
C ASN A 377 -14.97 17.50 -15.57
N PHE A 378 -14.95 17.11 -14.28
CA PHE A 378 -15.82 17.69 -13.28
C PHE A 378 -15.06 18.08 -12.00
N SER A 379 -15.43 19.23 -11.44
CA SER A 379 -14.90 19.73 -10.17
C SER A 379 -16.04 20.23 -9.31
N PHE A 380 -16.13 19.72 -8.07
CA PHE A 380 -17.12 20.20 -7.11
C PHE A 380 -16.85 21.66 -6.74
N ARG A 381 -17.90 22.48 -6.72
CA ARG A 381 -17.82 23.92 -6.40
C ARG A 381 -17.14 24.17 -5.05
N ASN A 382 -17.41 23.32 -4.07
CA ASN A 382 -16.89 23.45 -2.71
C ASN A 382 -15.68 22.52 -2.42
N GLY A 383 -15.03 21.98 -3.45
CA GLY A 383 -13.96 20.98 -3.30
C GLY A 383 -12.83 21.39 -2.33
N ALA A 384 -12.34 22.63 -2.44
CA ALA A 384 -11.27 23.13 -1.55
C ALA A 384 -11.71 23.21 -0.07
N ALA A 385 -12.97 23.58 0.19
CA ALA A 385 -13.52 23.63 1.55
C ALA A 385 -13.68 22.22 2.13
N ILE A 386 -14.14 21.27 1.31
CA ILE A 386 -14.27 19.85 1.68
C ILE A 386 -12.90 19.26 2.04
N MET A 387 -11.89 19.46 1.19
CA MET A 387 -10.53 18.95 1.43
C MET A 387 -9.90 19.55 2.70
N LYS A 388 -10.08 20.86 2.92
CA LYS A 388 -9.62 21.50 4.15
C LYS A 388 -10.28 20.87 5.37
N LYS A 389 -11.60 20.68 5.34
CA LYS A 389 -12.33 20.07 6.47
C LYS A 389 -11.92 18.62 6.70
N TRP A 390 -11.66 17.88 5.63
CA TRP A 390 -11.16 16.51 5.74
C TRP A 390 -9.79 16.46 6.44
N GLY A 391 -8.88 17.39 6.10
CA GLY A 391 -7.60 17.55 6.81
C GLY A 391 -7.78 17.83 8.30
N GLU A 392 -8.71 18.73 8.68
CA GLU A 392 -9.05 18.99 10.08
C GLU A 392 -9.56 17.74 10.80
N ILE A 393 -10.47 16.99 10.16
CA ILE A 393 -11.03 15.75 10.72
C ILE A 393 -9.93 14.71 10.95
N ASN A 394 -9.05 14.50 9.97
CA ASN A 394 -7.93 13.57 10.11
C ASN A 394 -6.97 13.98 11.22
N LYS A 395 -6.65 15.28 11.33
CA LYS A 395 -5.79 15.81 12.41
C LYS A 395 -6.41 15.54 13.79
N ASN A 396 -7.70 15.82 13.95
CA ASN A 396 -8.39 15.64 15.23
C ASN A 396 -8.38 14.15 15.66
N HIS A 397 -8.73 13.25 14.74
CA HIS A 397 -8.67 11.80 15.02
C HIS A 397 -7.26 11.32 15.34
N ALA A 398 -6.24 11.82 14.63
CA ALA A 398 -4.85 11.49 14.94
C ALA A 398 -4.43 11.95 16.35
N SER A 399 -4.89 13.14 16.77
CA SER A 399 -4.65 13.67 18.10
C SER A 399 -5.33 12.83 19.18
N GLU A 400 -6.59 12.45 18.96
CA GLU A 400 -7.35 11.58 19.87
C GLU A 400 -6.67 10.22 20.03
N LEU A 401 -6.24 9.59 18.93
CA LEU A 401 -5.54 8.30 18.98
C LEU A 401 -4.20 8.40 19.72
N LEU A 402 -3.40 9.43 19.46
CA LEU A 402 -2.16 9.64 20.20
C LEU A 402 -2.40 9.84 21.70
N GLN A 403 -3.41 10.62 22.08
CA GLN A 403 -3.76 10.86 23.48
C GLN A 403 -4.21 9.57 24.18
N GLN A 404 -4.94 8.70 23.49
CA GLN A 404 -5.33 7.39 24.01
C GLN A 404 -4.13 6.45 24.19
N CYS A 405 -3.12 6.53 23.31
CA CYS A 405 -1.93 5.67 23.38
C CYS A 405 -0.88 6.19 24.39
N CYS A 406 -0.77 7.51 24.56
CA CYS A 406 0.31 8.17 25.32
C CYS A 406 -0.18 9.29 26.27
N PRO A 407 -1.12 9.06 27.20
CA PRO A 407 -1.77 10.16 27.94
C PRO A 407 -0.79 11.06 28.73
N GLU A 408 0.34 10.53 29.19
CA GLU A 408 1.33 11.26 30.02
C GLU A 408 2.48 11.90 29.22
N LYS A 409 2.65 11.55 27.94
CA LYS A 409 3.78 12.00 27.08
C LYS A 409 3.33 12.50 25.71
N CYS A 410 2.03 12.72 25.53
CA CYS A 410 1.46 13.06 24.23
C CYS A 410 2.06 14.37 23.72
N LYS A 411 2.85 14.28 22.65
CA LYS A 411 3.30 15.46 21.93
C LYS A 411 2.12 15.96 21.09
N GLU A 412 1.85 17.26 21.16
CA GLU A 412 0.92 17.89 20.23
C GLU A 412 1.36 17.62 18.79
N LEU A 413 0.40 17.41 17.88
CA LEU A 413 0.71 17.10 16.48
C LEU A 413 1.52 18.22 15.80
N ASP A 414 1.30 19.46 16.22
CA ASP A 414 2.06 20.62 15.74
C ASP A 414 3.53 20.54 16.18
N ASP A 415 3.81 20.05 17.39
CA ASP A 415 5.17 19.84 17.89
C ASP A 415 5.86 18.69 17.18
N LEU A 416 5.14 17.59 16.90
CA LEU A 416 5.65 16.49 16.08
C LEU A 416 6.03 16.97 14.67
N TYR A 417 5.16 17.77 14.04
CA TYR A 417 5.44 18.36 12.74
C TYR A 417 6.68 19.26 12.76
N ASN A 418 6.77 20.14 13.76
CA ASN A 418 7.90 21.04 13.90
C ASN A 418 9.21 20.29 14.18
N HIS A 419 9.15 19.17 14.89
CA HIS A 419 10.30 18.31 15.18
C HIS A 419 10.79 17.53 13.94
N VAL A 420 9.87 16.96 13.16
CA VAL A 420 10.22 16.07 12.04
C VAL A 420 10.52 16.84 10.76
N LEU A 421 9.65 17.77 10.36
CA LEU A 421 9.78 18.54 9.12
C LEU A 421 10.15 20.00 9.36
N GLY A 422 9.63 20.63 10.42
CA GLY A 422 10.01 21.98 10.83
C GLY A 422 9.87 23.04 9.73
N LYS A 423 10.70 24.09 9.82
CA LYS A 423 10.70 25.20 8.86
C LYS A 423 11.30 24.86 7.50
N ASN A 424 12.10 23.79 7.41
CA ASN A 424 12.82 23.37 6.21
C ASN A 424 12.43 21.93 5.81
N PRO A 425 11.18 21.72 5.35
CA PRO A 425 10.61 20.38 5.16
C PRO A 425 11.41 19.52 4.16
N HIS A 426 11.92 20.10 3.06
CA HIS A 426 12.72 19.34 2.08
C HIS A 426 14.05 18.83 2.66
N LEU A 427 14.80 19.70 3.35
CA LEU A 427 16.08 19.33 3.95
C LEU A 427 15.88 18.27 5.03
N ASN A 428 14.91 18.49 5.92
CA ASN A 428 14.65 17.57 7.02
C ASN A 428 14.14 16.22 6.52
N PHE A 429 13.29 16.18 5.49
CA PHE A 429 12.92 14.94 4.82
C PHE A 429 14.15 14.19 4.28
N GLY A 430 15.04 14.88 3.56
CA GLY A 430 16.28 14.29 3.04
C GLY A 430 17.19 13.73 4.14
N LEU A 431 17.34 14.45 5.26
CA LEU A 431 18.09 13.98 6.42
C LEU A 431 17.46 12.73 7.04
N LYS A 432 16.14 12.66 7.15
CA LYS A 432 15.44 11.47 7.69
C LYS A 432 15.57 10.26 6.78
N LEU A 433 15.46 10.43 5.45
CA LEU A 433 15.73 9.36 4.51
C LEU A 433 17.18 8.86 4.63
N PHE A 434 18.14 9.78 4.71
CA PHE A 434 19.54 9.42 4.90
C PHE A 434 19.76 8.63 6.20
N SER A 435 19.18 9.05 7.32
CA SER A 435 19.25 8.31 8.58
C SER A 435 18.61 6.92 8.48
N TYR A 436 17.49 6.78 7.77
CA TYR A 436 16.89 5.46 7.52
C TYR A 436 17.82 4.55 6.72
N PHE A 437 18.50 5.08 5.69
CA PHE A 437 19.47 4.29 4.91
C PHE A 437 20.72 3.90 5.73
N GLN A 438 21.06 4.64 6.78
CA GLN A 438 22.18 4.31 7.66
C GLN A 438 21.85 3.20 8.66
N ASP A 439 20.63 3.18 9.20
CA ASP A 439 20.17 2.20 10.19
C ASP A 439 18.67 1.94 10.04
N SER A 440 18.31 1.11 9.07
CA SER A 440 16.91 0.87 8.69
C SER A 440 16.11 0.15 9.76
N HIS A 441 16.74 -0.71 10.57
CA HIS A 441 16.05 -1.54 11.56
C HIS A 441 15.68 -0.77 12.84
N GLN A 442 16.57 0.11 13.32
CA GLN A 442 16.34 0.90 14.53
C GLN A 442 15.78 2.29 14.27
N PHE A 443 15.61 2.67 12.99
CA PHE A 443 15.07 3.96 12.63
C PHE A 443 13.71 4.23 13.28
N ARG A 444 13.61 5.38 13.95
CA ARG A 444 12.38 5.94 14.51
C ARG A 444 12.33 7.44 14.20
N LEU A 445 11.14 7.94 13.89
CA LEU A 445 10.89 9.33 13.51
C LEU A 445 10.50 10.20 14.69
N THR A 446 9.69 9.68 15.61
CA THR A 446 9.07 10.46 16.70
C THR A 446 9.70 10.19 18.07
N LYS A 447 10.42 9.08 18.19
CA LYS A 447 11.21 8.66 19.37
C LYS A 447 12.71 8.88 19.17
N LYS A 448 13.47 9.02 20.28
CA LYS A 448 14.94 8.92 20.25
C LYS A 448 15.33 7.46 20.02
N ALA A 449 16.31 7.21 19.16
CA ALA A 449 16.87 5.88 18.94
C ALA A 449 17.33 5.26 20.28
N GLN A 450 16.99 4.00 20.54
CA GLN A 450 17.55 3.28 21.68
C GLN A 450 19.04 2.97 21.41
N PRO A 451 19.94 3.14 22.38
CA PRO A 451 21.35 2.80 22.19
C PRO A 451 21.54 1.29 22.01
N SER A 452 22.33 0.93 21.00
CA SER A 452 22.52 -0.44 20.51
C SER A 452 23.13 -1.40 21.53
N THR A 453 22.59 -2.61 21.61
CA THR A 453 23.35 -3.81 21.97
C THR A 453 23.35 -4.76 20.77
N SER A 454 24.55 -4.98 20.20
CA SER A 454 24.92 -5.89 19.09
C SER A 454 25.04 -5.33 17.65
N SER A 455 26.31 -5.06 17.33
CA SER A 455 27.13 -5.22 16.11
C SER A 455 26.57 -5.31 14.68
N ASP A 456 27.13 -4.41 13.86
CA ASP A 456 27.73 -4.57 12.53
C ASP A 456 26.89 -5.13 11.38
N TYR A 457 26.07 -4.26 10.77
CA TYR A 457 25.92 -4.23 9.31
C TYR A 457 25.81 -2.78 8.83
N SER A 458 26.81 -2.34 8.06
CA SER A 458 26.83 -1.05 7.37
C SER A 458 26.45 -1.26 5.91
N PHE A 459 25.59 -0.38 5.38
CA PHE A 459 25.16 -0.30 3.98
C PHE A 459 26.30 -0.34 2.92
N PHE A 460 27.56 -0.12 3.33
CA PHE A 460 28.73 -0.13 2.44
C PHE A 460 29.69 -1.32 2.61
N SER A 461 29.42 -2.32 3.45
CA SER A 461 30.29 -3.50 3.50
C SER A 461 29.97 -4.46 2.35
N GLY A 462 30.67 -4.30 1.23
CA GLY A 462 30.74 -5.34 0.21
C GLY A 462 31.35 -6.61 0.80
N ASN A 463 30.63 -7.73 0.70
CA ASN A 463 31.15 -9.05 1.06
C ASN A 463 32.39 -9.34 0.21
N THR A 464 33.56 -9.13 0.81
CA THR A 464 34.82 -9.65 0.29
C THR A 464 34.98 -11.02 0.94
N PRO A 465 35.02 -12.14 0.20
CA PRO A 465 35.27 -13.43 0.81
C PRO A 465 36.71 -13.46 1.30
N SER A 466 36.93 -13.38 2.62
CA SER A 466 38.23 -13.67 3.19
C SER A 466 38.43 -15.18 3.26
N GLU A 467 39.15 -15.73 2.28
CA GLU A 467 39.80 -17.03 2.42
C GLU A 467 40.84 -16.93 3.56
N ASN A 468 40.51 -17.49 4.73
CA ASN A 468 41.47 -17.76 5.78
C ASN A 468 41.89 -19.23 5.73
N ASN A 469 42.83 -19.55 4.84
CA ASN A 469 43.72 -20.69 5.02
C ASN A 469 44.96 -20.21 5.79
N SER A 470 44.99 -20.42 7.11
CA SER A 470 46.24 -20.43 7.87
C SER A 470 46.57 -21.85 8.28
N GLU A 471 47.26 -22.57 7.40
CA GLU A 471 48.02 -23.74 7.79
C GLU A 471 49.17 -23.33 8.70
N LYS A 472 49.24 -24.00 9.84
CA LYS A 472 50.38 -23.99 10.76
C LYS A 472 51.62 -24.52 10.04
N MET A 473 52.66 -23.71 9.94
CA MET A 473 54.02 -24.23 9.85
C MET A 473 54.95 -23.41 10.75
N GLY A 474 55.27 -24.00 11.90
CA GLY A 474 56.34 -23.53 12.75
C GLY A 474 57.68 -23.87 12.13
N VAL A 475 58.57 -22.88 12.05
CA VAL A 475 60.01 -23.10 11.91
C VAL A 475 60.70 -22.28 12.98
N ALA A 476 61.03 -22.95 14.08
CA ALA A 476 62.03 -22.50 15.03
C ALA A 476 63.41 -22.85 14.44
N LEU A 477 64.22 -21.82 14.17
CA LEU A 477 65.62 -21.96 13.79
C LEU A 477 66.46 -21.21 14.84
N HIS A 478 66.89 -21.94 15.88
CA HIS A 478 68.06 -21.57 16.68
C HIS A 478 68.68 -22.81 17.34
N SER A 479 69.76 -23.29 16.74
CA SER A 479 70.92 -23.92 17.40
C SER A 479 72.07 -23.71 16.40
N SER A 480 73.32 -23.40 16.74
CA SER A 480 74.08 -23.66 17.96
C SER A 480 75.37 -22.81 17.92
N LEU A 481 75.91 -22.54 19.11
CA LEU A 481 77.30 -22.19 19.43
C LEU A 481 77.62 -23.11 20.63
N TYR A 482 78.72 -23.85 20.81
CA TYR A 482 80.10 -23.79 20.33
C TYR A 482 80.80 -25.13 20.68
N THR A 483 81.95 -25.41 20.03
CA THR A 483 83.07 -26.33 20.42
C THR A 483 82.81 -27.84 20.41
N LYS A 484 83.69 -28.71 19.90
CA LYS A 484 85.16 -28.69 19.74
C LYS A 484 85.55 -29.60 18.58
#